data_AF-A0A7U9EU30-F1
#
_entry.id   AF-A0A7U9EU30-F1
#
_cell.length_a   1.000
_cell.length_b   1.000
_cell.length_c   1.000
_cell.angle_alpha   90.00
_cell.angle_beta   90.00
_cell.angle_gamma   90.00
#
_symmetry.space_group_name_H-M   'P 1'
#
loop_
_entity.id
_entity.type
_entity.pdbx_description
1 polymer ?
#
loop_
_entity_poly.entity_id
_entity_poly.type
_entity_poly.pdbx_seq_one_letter_code
_entity_poly.pdbx_strand_id
1 'polypeptide(L)'
;MKHLSEEHLQKVKEKRDLFRQRLQALIEEGMKNGELRCDLSPSIATLTVLGAANWSYQWFRPDGELTDAEVAKQMVEILLDGMSAPSVSKAE
;
A
#
# COMPACT_ATOMS: atom_id res chain seq x y z
N MET A 1 -7.17 18.26 -9.79
CA MET A 1 -6.07 19.24 -9.56
C MET A 1 -6.15 20.47 -10.46
N LYS A 2 -6.62 20.39 -11.71
CA LYS A 2 -6.71 21.54 -12.64
C LYS A 2 -7.65 22.69 -12.21
N HIS A 3 -8.45 22.52 -11.15
CA HIS A 3 -9.41 23.53 -10.65
C HIS A 3 -9.14 23.96 -9.21
N LEU A 4 -7.96 23.64 -8.65
CA LEU A 4 -7.57 24.10 -7.32
C LEU A 4 -6.76 25.39 -7.44
N SER A 5 -6.91 26.30 -6.48
CA SER A 5 -5.95 27.40 -6.31
C SER A 5 -4.57 26.84 -5.98
N GLU A 6 -3.51 27.60 -6.26
CA GLU A 6 -2.13 27.16 -6.00
C GLU A 6 -1.92 26.77 -4.53
N GLU A 7 -2.49 27.55 -3.61
CA GLU A 7 -2.45 27.27 -2.17
C GLU A 7 -3.08 25.90 -1.83
N HIS A 8 -4.26 25.60 -2.36
CA HIS A 8 -4.92 24.32 -2.11
C HIS A 8 -4.20 23.16 -2.80
N LEU A 9 -3.65 23.39 -4.00
CA LEU A 9 -2.84 22.40 -4.69
C LEU A 9 -1.60 22.03 -3.88
N GLN A 10 -0.91 23.02 -3.33
CA GLN A 10 0.27 22.82 -2.49
C GLN A 10 -0.07 22.03 -1.23
N LYS A 11 -1.15 22.39 -0.52
CA LYS A 11 -1.65 21.65 0.65
C LYS A 11 -1.97 20.17 0.33
N VAL A 12 -2.56 19.89 -0.83
CA VAL A 12 -2.86 18.51 -1.26
C VAL A 12 -1.57 17.73 -1.56
N LYS A 13 -0.61 18.35 -2.25
CA LYS A 13 0.69 17.72 -2.55
C LYS A 13 1.44 17.37 -1.27
N GLU A 14 1.51 18.29 -0.31
CA GLU A 14 2.16 18.07 0.99
C GLU A 14 1.57 16.90 1.76
N LYS A 15 0.23 16.84 1.85
CA LYS A 15 -0.45 15.71 2.52
C LYS A 15 -0.19 14.38 1.82
N ARG A 16 -0.23 14.35 0.48
CA ARG A 16 0.06 13.16 -0.32
C ARG A 16 1.49 12.68 -0.11
N ASP A 17 2.44 13.62 -0.14
CA ASP A 17 3.86 13.30 0.00
C ASP A 17 4.17 12.82 1.42
N LEU A 18 3.57 13.43 2.45
CA LEU A 18 3.69 12.99 3.85
C LEU A 18 3.10 11.59 4.05
N PHE A 19 1.94 11.29 3.46
CA PHE A 19 1.35 9.95 3.56
C PHE A 19 2.24 8.88 2.91
N ARG A 20 2.75 9.16 1.70
CA ARG A 20 3.70 8.26 1.02
C ARG A 20 4.96 8.03 1.86
N GLN A 21 5.56 9.10 2.39
CA GLN A 21 6.77 8.99 3.21
C GLN A 21 6.56 8.16 4.47
N ARG A 22 5.43 8.36 5.16
CA ARG A 22 5.09 7.58 6.36
C ARG A 22 4.88 6.11 6.06
N LEU A 23 4.20 5.79 4.96
CA LEU A 23 4.01 4.41 4.53
C LEU A 23 5.34 3.75 4.17
N GLN A 24 6.23 4.47 3.45
CA GLN A 24 7.55 3.96 3.12
C GLN A 24 8.38 3.69 4.39
N ALA A 25 8.36 4.60 5.36
CA ALA A 25 9.06 4.41 6.63
C ALA A 25 8.56 3.17 7.38
N LEU A 26 7.25 2.89 7.35
CA LEU A 26 6.67 1.69 7.94
C LEU A 26 7.16 0.41 7.24
N ILE A 27 7.27 0.43 5.91
CA ILE A 27 7.81 -0.69 5.14
C ILE A 27 9.29 -0.91 5.48
N GLU A 28 10.09 0.16 5.57
CA GLU A 28 11.50 0.10 5.97
C GLU A 28 11.66 -0.47 7.39
N GLU A 29 10.77 -0.10 8.31
CA GLU A 29 10.73 -0.66 9.66
C GLU A 29 10.42 -2.16 9.66
N GLY A 30 9.39 -2.58 8.92
CA GLY A 30 9.04 -4.01 8.77
C GLY A 30 10.18 -4.84 8.17
N MET A 31 10.92 -4.28 7.20
CA MET A 31 12.13 -4.92 6.66
C MET A 31 13.23 -5.04 7.70
N LYS A 32 13.48 -3.97 8.47
CA LYS A 32 14.48 -3.96 9.55
C LYS A 32 14.15 -4.99 10.64
N ASN A 33 12.87 -5.18 10.94
CA ASN A 33 12.40 -6.16 11.93
C ASN A 33 12.36 -7.60 11.39
N GLY A 34 12.60 -7.80 10.09
CA GLY A 34 12.52 -9.11 9.44
C GLY A 34 11.08 -9.59 9.22
N GLU A 35 10.09 -8.71 9.31
CA GLU A 35 8.68 -8.99 9.02
C GLU A 35 8.41 -8.97 7.50
N LEU A 36 9.09 -8.06 6.80
CA LEU A 36 9.06 -7.95 5.34
C LEU A 36 10.41 -8.35 4.75
N ARG A 37 10.40 -8.90 3.53
CA ARG A 37 11.62 -9.34 2.83
C ARG A 37 12.51 -8.15 2.48
N CYS A 38 13.82 -8.26 2.74
CA CYS A 38 14.78 -7.16 2.60
C CYS A 38 15.34 -6.97 1.19
N ASP A 39 14.97 -7.82 0.23
CA ASP A 39 15.43 -7.73 -1.18
C ASP A 39 14.51 -6.85 -2.05
N LEU A 40 13.39 -6.37 -1.51
CA LEU A 40 12.54 -5.40 -2.18
C LEU A 40 13.07 -3.97 -1.99
N SER A 41 12.85 -3.12 -3.00
CA SER A 41 13.01 -1.68 -2.82
C SER A 41 11.82 -1.12 -2.01
N PRO A 42 12.06 -0.42 -0.88
CA PRO A 42 10.98 0.16 -0.08
C PRO A 42 10.09 1.13 -0.87
N SER A 43 10.66 1.89 -1.80
CA SER A 43 9.91 2.83 -2.63
C SER A 43 9.00 2.12 -3.64
N ILE A 44 9.48 1.03 -4.26
CA ILE A 44 8.66 0.21 -5.16
C ILE A 44 7.53 -0.46 -4.38
N ALA A 45 7.81 -1.07 -3.24
CA ALA A 45 6.78 -1.67 -2.38
C ALA A 45 5.71 -0.65 -1.98
N THR A 46 6.13 0.55 -1.56
CA THR A 46 5.22 1.66 -1.22
C THR A 46 4.32 2.04 -2.40
N LEU A 47 4.91 2.24 -3.59
CA LEU A 47 4.16 2.64 -4.78
C LEU A 47 3.21 1.53 -5.26
N THR A 48 3.58 0.26 -5.11
CA THR A 48 2.72 -0.87 -5.42
C THR A 48 1.49 -0.91 -4.52
N VAL A 49 1.67 -0.81 -3.20
CA VAL A 49 0.56 -0.76 -2.22
C VAL A 49 -0.36 0.42 -2.51
N LEU A 50 0.21 1.61 -2.70
CA LEU A 50 -0.57 2.81 -3.03
C LEU A 50 -1.27 2.69 -4.38
N GLY A 51 -0.63 2.11 -5.39
CA GLY A 51 -1.20 1.91 -6.71
C GLY A 51 -2.42 0.99 -6.66
N ALA A 52 -2.31 -0.13 -5.96
CA ALA A 52 -3.41 -1.06 -5.75
C ALA A 52 -4.61 -0.37 -5.07
N ALA A 53 -4.37 0.31 -3.95
CA ALA A 53 -5.41 1.02 -3.20
C ALA A 53 -6.03 2.16 -4.02
N ASN A 54 -5.21 3.00 -4.65
CA ASN A 54 -5.68 4.17 -5.41
C ASN A 54 -6.44 3.80 -6.68
N TRP A 55 -6.21 2.62 -7.26
CA TRP A 55 -6.94 2.18 -8.45
C TRP A 55 -8.21 1.38 -8.14
N SER A 56 -8.35 0.87 -6.91
CA SER A 56 -9.46 0.00 -6.50
C SER A 56 -10.85 0.55 -6.86
N TYR A 57 -11.09 1.84 -6.63
CA TYR A 57 -12.37 2.48 -6.89
C TYR A 57 -12.78 2.50 -8.38
N GLN A 58 -11.84 2.29 -9.31
CA GLN A 58 -12.14 2.26 -10.75
C GLN A 58 -12.87 0.99 -11.18
N TRP A 59 -12.70 -0.10 -10.43
CA TRP A 59 -13.29 -1.41 -10.76
C TRP A 59 -14.16 -1.98 -9.64
N PHE A 60 -14.00 -1.52 -8.40
CA PHE A 60 -14.84 -1.94 -7.28
C PHE A 60 -16.30 -1.50 -7.48
N ARG A 61 -17.23 -2.42 -7.21
CA ARG A 61 -18.67 -2.21 -7.33
C ARG A 61 -19.34 -2.45 -5.99
N PRO A 62 -19.90 -1.41 -5.33
CA PRO A 62 -20.60 -1.58 -4.05
C PRO A 62 -21.83 -2.49 -4.12
N ASP A 63 -22.42 -2.63 -5.32
CA ASP A 63 -23.56 -3.51 -5.63
C ASP A 63 -23.14 -4.87 -6.19
N GLY A 64 -21.83 -5.20 -6.14
CA GLY A 64 -21.27 -6.45 -6.62
C GLY A 64 -21.43 -7.63 -5.65
N GLU A 65 -20.80 -8.76 -6.01
CA GLU A 65 -20.86 -10.00 -5.21
C GLU A 65 -20.05 -9.93 -3.92
N LEU A 66 -19.01 -9.09 -3.88
CA LEU A 66 -18.13 -8.92 -2.73
C LEU A 66 -18.32 -7.54 -2.11
N THR A 67 -18.32 -7.52 -0.78
CA THR A 67 -18.26 -6.30 0.02
C THR A 67 -16.90 -5.61 -0.11
N ASP A 68 -16.84 -4.33 0.24
CA ASP A 68 -15.59 -3.56 0.33
C ASP A 68 -14.59 -4.21 1.29
N ALA A 69 -15.06 -4.73 2.43
CA ALA A 69 -14.24 -5.43 3.40
C ALA A 69 -13.63 -6.73 2.85
N GLU A 70 -14.40 -7.52 2.11
CA GLU A 70 -13.91 -8.77 1.49
C GLU A 70 -12.87 -8.48 0.40
N VAL A 71 -13.11 -7.47 -0.43
CA VAL A 71 -12.15 -7.04 -1.45
C VAL A 71 -10.87 -6.52 -0.79
N ALA A 72 -10.98 -5.65 0.23
CA ALA A 72 -9.83 -5.13 0.94
C ALA A 72 -9.01 -6.24 1.60
N LYS A 73 -9.66 -7.24 2.20
CA LYS A 73 -9.01 -8.41 2.79
C LYS A 73 -8.18 -9.16 1.75
N GLN A 74 -8.77 -9.49 0.60
CA GLN A 74 -8.05 -10.20 -0.47
C GLN A 74 -6.88 -9.38 -1.03
N MET A 75 -7.06 -8.06 -1.20
CA MET A 75 -5.96 -7.18 -1.64
C MET A 75 -4.80 -7.18 -0.64
N VAL A 76 -5.10 -7.13 0.66
CA VAL A 76 -4.08 -7.17 1.72
C VAL A 76 -3.36 -8.50 1.73
N GLU A 77 -4.06 -9.63 1.61
CA GLU A 77 -3.46 -10.97 1.55
C GLU A 77 -2.50 -11.07 0.35
N ILE A 78 -2.92 -10.70 -0.86
CA ILE A 78 -2.07 -10.71 -2.07
C ILE A 78 -0.81 -9.86 -1.87
N LEU A 79 -0.96 -8.66 -1.31
CA LEU A 79 0.16 -7.74 -1.11
C LEU A 79 1.13 -8.26 -0.03
N LEU A 80 0.61 -8.70 1.11
CA LEU A 80 1.42 -9.18 2.23
C LEU A 80 2.11 -10.50 1.88
N ASP A 81 1.43 -11.46 1.26
CA ASP A 81 2.04 -12.73 0.86
C ASP A 81 3.25 -12.52 -0.08
N GLY A 82 3.19 -11.49 -0.94
CA GLY A 82 4.31 -11.12 -1.81
C GLY A 82 5.45 -10.37 -1.13
N MET A 83 5.18 -9.68 -0.01
CA MET A 83 6.12 -8.81 0.69
C MET A 83 6.67 -9.39 2.00
N SER A 84 5.98 -10.35 2.61
CA SER A 84 6.38 -10.97 3.86
C SER A 84 7.73 -11.64 3.70
N ALA A 85 8.53 -11.58 4.77
CA ALA A 85 9.75 -12.37 4.84
C ALA A 85 9.39 -13.86 4.66
N PRO A 86 10.20 -14.65 3.93
CA PRO A 86 9.97 -16.08 3.81
C PRO A 86 9.88 -16.65 5.22
N SER A 87 8.72 -17.22 5.57
CA SER A 87 8.62 -17.99 6.79
C SER A 87 9.66 -19.10 6.69
N VAL A 88 10.60 -19.14 7.64
CA VAL A 88 11.39 -20.35 7.83
C VAL A 88 10.37 -21.39 8.23
N SER A 89 9.89 -22.17 7.26
CA SER A 89 9.13 -23.37 7.54
C SER A 89 9.93 -24.13 8.58
N LYS A 90 9.39 -24.23 9.80
CA LYS A 90 9.82 -25.26 10.72
C LYS A 90 9.52 -26.56 9.99
N ALA A 91 10.56 -27.15 9.41
CA ALA A 91 10.56 -28.54 9.04
C ALA A 91 10.26 -29.33 10.33
N GLU A 92 9.06 -29.87 10.42
CA GLU A 92 8.74 -31.04 11.25
C GLU A 92 8.49 -32.21 10.31
#